data_AF-A0AAJ3UF69-F1
#
_entry.id   AF-A0AAJ3UF69-F1
#
_cell.length_a   1.000
_cell.length_b   1.000
_cell.length_c   1.000
_cell.angle_alpha   90.00
_cell.angle_beta   90.00
_cell.angle_gamma   90.00
#
_symmetry.space_group_name_H-M   'P 1'
#
loop_
_entity.id
_entity.type
_entity.pdbx_description
1 polymer ?
#
loop_
_entity_poly.entity_id
_entity_poly.type
_entity_poly.pdbx_seq_one_letter_code
_entity_poly.pdbx_strand_id
1 'polypeptide(L)'
;MPSDPTGFWTPVALSRDLPAATVIPARTASGSIALWRSASGRISASADRCPHRGMRLSHGFVRGEALSCIYHGWSYGQAGNCLRIPAHPGLAPPETIRVATHEVEEAGSVIWVAVGTPASKPPKLDGLIPLRSLTAFAGTAAIEAAAGAKANPDGLVEIDASTGTLCLLLSVQDDAQTLIHVLLKDDLGPAAAIGASRVAESLRRQAEDLQKKEIAR
;
A
#
# COMPACT_ATOMS: atom_id res chain seq x y z
N MET A 1 10.50 6.26 19.32
CA MET A 1 9.35 5.43 18.92
C MET A 1 9.54 4.10 19.61
N PRO A 2 8.67 3.68 20.54
CA PRO A 2 8.82 2.38 21.18
C PRO A 2 8.76 1.33 20.08
N SER A 3 9.79 0.50 20.00
CA SER A 3 9.83 -0.68 19.15
C SER A 3 8.73 -1.63 19.62
N ASP A 4 7.58 -1.62 18.94
CA ASP A 4 6.64 -2.72 19.03
C ASP A 4 7.31 -3.95 18.38
N PRO A 5 7.62 -5.02 19.15
CA PRO A 5 8.34 -6.18 18.64
C PRO A 5 7.46 -7.09 17.79
N THR A 6 6.16 -6.79 17.63
CA THR A 6 5.26 -7.56 16.76
C THR A 6 5.08 -6.85 15.42
N GLY A 7 5.58 -7.46 14.34
CA GLY A 7 5.41 -6.88 13.01
C GLY A 7 3.95 -6.97 12.55
N PHE A 8 3.32 -5.83 12.29
CA PHE A 8 1.96 -5.76 11.75
C PHE A 8 1.98 -5.65 10.24
N TRP A 9 1.13 -6.42 9.57
CA TRP A 9 0.88 -6.30 8.14
C TRP A 9 0.03 -5.07 7.86
N THR A 10 0.57 -4.13 7.09
CA THR A 10 -0.16 -2.97 6.58
C THR A 10 -0.57 -3.23 5.14
N PRO A 11 -1.87 -3.18 4.78
CA PRO A 11 -2.28 -3.23 3.39
C PRO A 11 -1.90 -1.90 2.71
N VAL A 12 -1.17 -1.95 1.61
CA VAL A 12 -0.59 -0.75 0.98
C VAL A 12 -1.03 -0.51 -0.46
N ALA A 13 -1.49 -1.55 -1.16
CA ALA A 13 -1.93 -1.47 -2.55
C ALA A 13 -2.83 -2.65 -2.91
N LEU A 14 -3.66 -2.49 -3.95
CA LEU A 14 -4.26 -3.64 -4.61
C LEU A 14 -3.23 -4.27 -5.56
N SER A 15 -3.22 -5.60 -5.66
CA SER A 15 -2.33 -6.37 -6.52
C SER A 15 -2.22 -5.84 -7.95
N ARG A 16 -3.37 -5.49 -8.53
CA ARG A 16 -3.49 -5.02 -9.92
C ARG A 16 -2.98 -3.58 -10.14
N ASP A 17 -2.86 -2.79 -9.07
CA ASP A 17 -2.34 -1.43 -9.14
C ASP A 17 -0.79 -1.43 -9.29
N LEU A 18 -0.16 -2.60 -9.11
CA LEU A 18 1.27 -2.84 -9.31
C LEU A 18 1.50 -3.97 -10.34
N PRO A 19 1.32 -3.72 -11.64
CA PRO A 19 1.64 -4.69 -12.68
C PRO A 19 3.15 -5.00 -12.76
N ALA A 20 3.53 -6.05 -13.48
CA ALA A 20 4.93 -6.43 -13.65
C ALA A 20 5.78 -5.29 -14.23
N ALA A 21 7.04 -5.22 -13.81
CA ALA A 21 7.99 -4.18 -14.19
C ALA A 21 7.57 -2.74 -13.84
N THR A 22 6.79 -2.54 -12.78
CA THR A 22 6.38 -1.20 -12.31
C THR A 22 6.80 -0.95 -10.87
N VAL A 23 6.80 0.33 -10.50
CA VAL A 23 7.00 0.82 -9.14
C VAL A 23 5.95 1.88 -8.83
N ILE A 24 5.39 1.85 -7.63
CA ILE A 24 4.44 2.85 -7.11
C ILE A 24 4.87 3.30 -5.70
N PRO A 25 4.51 4.52 -5.28
CA PRO A 25 4.65 4.92 -3.89
C PRO A 25 3.63 4.20 -3.02
N ALA A 26 4.08 3.77 -1.84
CA ALA A 26 3.27 3.23 -0.77
C ALA A 26 3.73 3.86 0.56
N ARG A 27 3.00 3.64 1.65
CA ARG A 27 3.39 4.13 2.96
C ARG A 27 2.86 3.23 4.07
N THR A 28 3.66 3.14 5.12
CA THR A 28 3.40 2.39 6.34
C THR A 28 3.78 3.26 7.54
N ALA A 29 3.63 2.74 8.75
CA ALA A 29 4.13 3.40 9.97
C ALA A 29 5.66 3.63 9.98
N SER A 30 6.44 2.88 9.17
CA SER A 30 7.89 3.11 9.04
C SER A 30 8.25 4.22 8.03
N GLY A 31 7.27 4.79 7.33
CA GLY A 31 7.46 5.88 6.37
C GLY A 31 7.13 5.49 4.93
N SER A 32 7.68 6.25 3.98
CA SER A 32 7.45 6.05 2.55
C SER A 32 8.16 4.81 2.00
N ILE A 33 7.45 4.03 1.19
CA ILE A 33 7.89 2.78 0.59
C ILE A 33 7.86 2.92 -0.94
N ALA A 34 8.92 2.48 -1.60
CA ALA A 34 8.91 2.16 -3.02
C ALA A 34 8.48 0.71 -3.17
N LEU A 35 7.21 0.50 -3.54
CA LEU A 35 6.65 -0.81 -3.79
C LEU A 35 6.83 -1.13 -5.27
N TRP A 36 7.54 -2.20 -5.61
CA TRP A 36 7.86 -2.51 -6.99
C TRP A 36 7.68 -4.00 -7.29
N ARG A 37 7.35 -4.29 -8.55
CA ARG A 37 7.23 -5.66 -9.05
C ARG A 37 8.25 -5.86 -10.16
N SER A 38 9.09 -6.89 -10.02
CA SER A 38 10.06 -7.26 -11.04
C SER A 38 9.38 -7.67 -12.35
N ALA A 39 10.17 -7.78 -13.43
CA ALA A 39 9.67 -8.31 -14.69
C ALA A 39 9.19 -9.76 -14.56
N SER A 40 9.82 -10.56 -13.69
CA SER A 40 9.36 -11.91 -13.37
C SER A 40 8.14 -11.96 -12.44
N GLY A 41 7.58 -10.82 -12.04
CA GLY A 41 6.38 -10.74 -11.20
C GLY A 41 6.63 -10.75 -9.68
N ARG A 42 7.89 -10.78 -9.22
CA ARG A 42 8.22 -10.79 -7.78
C ARG A 42 8.05 -9.40 -7.18
N ILE A 43 7.31 -9.30 -6.08
CA ILE A 43 7.08 -8.03 -5.37
C ILE A 43 8.24 -7.75 -4.41
N SER A 44 8.56 -6.48 -4.22
CA SER A 44 9.54 -6.00 -3.25
C SER A 44 9.10 -4.67 -2.67
N ALA A 45 9.35 -4.49 -1.37
CA ALA A 45 9.10 -3.24 -0.66
C ALA A 45 10.43 -2.70 -0.14
N SER A 46 10.84 -1.55 -0.67
CA SER A 46 12.06 -0.86 -0.25
C SER A 46 11.73 0.49 0.36
N ALA A 47 12.56 1.02 1.26
CA ALA A 47 12.42 2.41 1.69
C ALA A 47 12.46 3.33 0.46
N ASP A 48 11.57 4.32 0.40
CA ASP A 48 11.45 5.22 -0.75
C ASP A 48 12.54 6.31 -0.78
N ARG A 49 13.80 5.91 -0.57
CA ARG A 49 14.92 6.83 -0.45
C ARG A 49 16.21 6.17 -0.91
N CYS A 50 16.72 6.66 -2.04
CA CYS A 50 18.01 6.23 -2.58
C CYS A 50 19.15 6.59 -1.61
N PRO A 51 20.01 5.65 -1.17
CA PRO A 51 21.10 5.92 -0.23
C PRO A 51 22.18 6.86 -0.79
N HIS A 52 22.22 7.09 -2.11
CA HIS A 52 23.20 8.00 -2.72
C HIS A 52 22.93 9.48 -2.41
N ARG A 53 21.74 9.98 -2.77
CA ARG A 53 21.36 11.40 -2.64
C ARG A 53 19.91 11.62 -2.20
N GLY A 54 19.23 10.58 -1.71
CA GLY A 54 17.90 10.69 -1.13
C GLY A 54 16.74 10.81 -2.11
N MET A 55 16.96 10.63 -3.42
CA MET A 55 15.87 10.62 -4.40
C MET A 55 14.86 9.51 -4.09
N ARG A 56 13.57 9.78 -4.29
CA ARG A 56 12.51 8.78 -4.17
C ARG A 56 12.69 7.69 -5.23
N LEU A 57 12.77 6.45 -4.79
CA LEU A 57 12.91 5.29 -5.66
C LEU A 57 11.57 4.94 -6.33
N SER A 58 10.45 5.36 -5.76
CA SER A 58 9.11 5.27 -6.35
C SER A 58 8.96 6.06 -7.64
N HIS A 59 9.81 7.08 -7.86
CA HIS A 59 9.90 7.80 -9.14
C HIS A 59 10.86 7.13 -10.14
N GLY A 60 11.45 6.00 -9.76
CA GLY A 60 12.37 5.22 -10.58
C GLY A 60 11.67 4.38 -11.64
N PHE A 61 12.37 3.34 -12.08
CA PHE A 61 11.83 2.37 -13.02
C PHE A 61 12.43 1.00 -12.74
N VAL A 62 11.65 -0.05 -13.01
CA VAL A 62 12.11 -1.43 -12.88
C VAL A 62 12.79 -1.88 -14.17
N ARG A 63 13.96 -2.51 -14.07
CA ARG A 63 14.68 -3.13 -15.19
C ARG A 63 14.97 -4.59 -14.84
N GLY A 64 14.20 -5.51 -15.43
CA GLY A 64 14.31 -6.93 -15.09
C GLY A 64 14.00 -7.15 -13.61
N GLU A 65 15.02 -7.57 -12.86
CA GLU A 65 14.92 -7.92 -11.44
C GLU A 65 15.41 -6.83 -10.48
N ALA A 66 15.54 -5.59 -10.96
CA ALA A 66 16.10 -4.49 -10.18
C ALA A 66 15.28 -3.19 -10.29
N LEU A 67 15.20 -2.45 -9.18
CA LEU A 67 14.68 -1.09 -9.16
C LEU A 67 15.81 -0.09 -9.40
N SER A 68 15.66 0.77 -10.39
CA SER A 68 16.66 1.79 -10.74
C SER A 68 16.19 3.19 -10.38
N CYS A 69 17.04 3.92 -9.67
CA CYS A 69 16.81 5.30 -9.29
C CYS A 69 16.83 6.22 -10.53
N ILE A 70 15.81 7.06 -10.68
CA ILE A 70 15.72 8.00 -11.81
C ILE A 70 16.84 9.05 -11.83
N TYR A 71 17.47 9.33 -10.67
CA TYR A 71 18.45 10.42 -10.60
C TYR A 71 19.78 10.06 -11.29
N HIS A 72 20.43 8.98 -10.86
CA HIS A 72 21.75 8.58 -11.38
C HIS A 72 21.77 7.13 -11.89
N GLY A 73 20.60 6.49 -11.99
CA GLY A 73 20.48 5.13 -12.51
C GLY A 73 21.07 4.03 -11.62
N TRP A 74 21.37 4.31 -10.35
CA TRP A 74 21.80 3.26 -9.41
C TRP A 74 20.68 2.23 -9.29
N SER A 75 21.02 0.96 -9.48
CA SER A 75 20.06 -0.14 -9.45
C SER A 75 20.20 -0.96 -8.17
N TYR A 76 19.07 -1.38 -7.61
CA TYR A 76 19.00 -2.15 -6.37
C TYR A 76 18.23 -3.44 -6.59
N GLY A 77 18.72 -4.53 -6.01
CA GLY A 77 18.04 -5.83 -6.01
C GLY A 77 16.94 -5.91 -4.94
N GLN A 78 16.25 -7.05 -4.89
CA GLN A 78 15.17 -7.30 -3.93
C GLN A 78 15.62 -7.30 -2.47
N ALA A 79 16.86 -7.73 -2.21
CA ALA A 79 17.49 -7.63 -0.89
C ALA A 79 18.05 -6.23 -0.58
N GLY A 80 17.78 -5.24 -1.44
CA GLY A 80 18.20 -3.85 -1.31
C GLY A 80 19.65 -3.56 -1.68
N ASN A 81 20.45 -4.59 -2.00
CA ASN A 81 21.86 -4.41 -2.39
C ASN A 81 21.99 -3.65 -3.72
N CYS A 82 22.95 -2.72 -3.79
CA CYS A 82 23.25 -2.03 -5.03
C CYS A 82 23.89 -3.01 -6.03
N LEU A 83 23.27 -3.15 -7.19
CA LEU A 83 23.70 -4.05 -8.26
C LEU A 83 24.56 -3.33 -9.31
N ARG A 84 24.30 -2.04 -9.52
CA ARG A 84 24.93 -1.29 -10.61
C ARG A 84 25.03 0.20 -10.30
N ILE A 85 26.19 0.77 -10.58
CA ILE A 85 26.45 2.22 -10.59
C ILE A 85 26.83 2.59 -12.04
N PRO A 86 25.92 3.19 -12.84
CA PRO A 86 26.17 3.41 -14.27
C PRO A 86 27.43 4.22 -14.60
N ALA A 87 27.80 5.19 -13.76
CA ALA A 87 29.01 6.00 -13.94
C ALA A 87 30.32 5.20 -13.77
N HIS A 88 30.26 4.03 -13.13
CA HIS A 88 31.40 3.15 -12.90
C HIS A 88 31.06 1.71 -13.33
N PRO A 89 30.93 1.44 -14.63
CA PRO A 89 30.36 0.18 -15.14
C PRO A 89 31.21 -1.07 -14.81
N GLY A 90 32.52 -0.92 -14.59
CA GLY A 90 33.41 -2.02 -14.18
C GLY A 90 33.53 -2.19 -12.67
N LEU A 91 32.89 -1.33 -11.87
CA LEU A 91 32.93 -1.42 -10.41
C LEU A 91 31.87 -2.42 -9.93
N ALA A 92 32.29 -3.40 -9.14
CA ALA A 92 31.38 -4.13 -8.27
C ALA A 92 30.98 -3.22 -7.09
N PRO A 93 29.70 -2.82 -6.95
CA PRO A 93 29.31 -1.93 -5.85
C PRO A 93 29.61 -2.57 -4.49
N PRO A 94 30.11 -1.80 -3.51
CA PRO A 94 30.32 -2.30 -2.14
C PRO A 94 29.02 -2.83 -1.53
N GLU A 95 29.10 -3.94 -0.78
CA GLU A 95 27.94 -4.55 -0.11
C GLU A 95 27.27 -3.64 0.93
N THR A 96 27.99 -2.63 1.42
CA THR A 96 27.50 -1.63 2.35
C THR A 96 26.50 -0.66 1.70
N ILE A 97 26.47 -0.56 0.37
CA ILE A 97 25.50 0.27 -0.34
C ILE A 97 24.20 -0.49 -0.49
N ARG A 98 23.26 -0.22 0.42
CA ARG A 98 21.95 -0.87 0.44
C ARG A 98 20.82 0.14 0.64
N VAL A 99 19.68 -0.13 0.03
CA VAL A 99 18.39 0.43 0.45
C VAL A 99 17.78 -0.49 1.51
N ALA A 100 17.16 0.08 2.52
CA ALA A 100 16.40 -0.70 3.50
C ALA A 100 15.20 -1.38 2.82
N THR A 101 14.86 -2.58 3.26
CA THR A 101 13.77 -3.39 2.71
C THR A 101 12.82 -3.82 3.81
N HIS A 102 11.59 -4.13 3.43
CA HIS A 102 10.53 -4.62 4.30
C HIS A 102 10.01 -5.96 3.78
N GLU A 103 9.53 -6.80 4.70
CA GLU A 103 8.79 -8.00 4.34
C GLU A 103 7.50 -7.60 3.60
N VAL A 104 7.21 -8.31 2.51
CA VAL A 104 6.08 -8.02 1.62
C VAL A 104 5.43 -9.31 1.17
N GLU A 105 4.10 -9.34 1.20
CA GLU A 105 3.32 -10.49 0.76
C GLU A 105 2.09 -10.05 -0.06
N GLU A 106 1.72 -10.89 -1.02
CA GLU A 106 0.51 -10.72 -1.84
C GLU A 106 -0.52 -11.75 -1.38
N ALA A 107 -1.65 -11.29 -0.84
CA ALA A 107 -2.73 -12.13 -0.33
C ALA A 107 -4.08 -11.42 -0.49
N GLY A 108 -5.11 -12.14 -0.93
CA GLY A 108 -6.46 -11.56 -1.07
C GLY A 108 -6.57 -10.45 -2.12
N SER A 109 -5.76 -10.50 -3.18
CA SER A 109 -5.60 -9.40 -4.15
C SER A 109 -5.12 -8.07 -3.56
N VAL A 110 -4.52 -8.11 -2.38
CA VAL A 110 -3.93 -6.97 -1.67
C VAL A 110 -2.43 -7.25 -1.46
N ILE A 111 -1.63 -6.20 -1.56
CA ILE A 111 -0.21 -6.22 -1.22
C ILE A 111 -0.05 -5.69 0.20
N TRP A 112 0.59 -6.49 1.03
CA TRP A 112 0.80 -6.24 2.45
C TRP A 112 2.29 -6.01 2.70
N VAL A 113 2.62 -5.00 3.50
CA VAL A 113 3.99 -4.73 3.94
C VAL A 113 4.04 -4.80 5.46
N ALA A 114 4.98 -5.58 6.00
CA ALA A 114 5.19 -5.64 7.43
C ALA A 114 6.28 -4.66 7.86
N VAL A 115 6.00 -3.95 8.95
CA VAL A 115 7.01 -3.14 9.66
C VAL A 115 7.59 -3.99 10.78
N GLY A 116 8.87 -4.33 10.70
CA GLY A 116 9.50 -5.29 11.61
C GLY A 116 9.31 -6.73 11.15
N THR A 117 9.48 -7.68 12.08
CA THR A 117 9.34 -9.12 11.79
C THR A 117 7.90 -9.56 12.07
N PRO A 118 7.09 -9.92 11.04
CA PRO A 118 5.72 -10.36 11.27
C PRO A 118 5.67 -11.73 11.94
N ALA A 119 4.76 -11.90 12.90
CA ALA A 119 4.57 -13.15 13.63
C ALA A 119 3.69 -14.17 12.88
N SER A 120 2.94 -13.73 11.88
CA SER A 120 2.00 -14.52 11.10
C SER A 120 1.97 -14.08 9.64
N LYS A 121 1.20 -14.79 8.80
CA LYS A 121 0.86 -14.38 7.44
C LYS A 121 -0.20 -13.26 7.44
N PRO A 122 -0.28 -12.43 6.38
CA PRO A 122 -1.36 -11.44 6.27
C PRO A 122 -2.73 -12.11 6.13
N PRO A 123 -3.84 -11.38 6.41
CA PRO A 123 -5.18 -11.86 6.15
C PRO A 123 -5.36 -12.30 4.69
N LYS A 124 -6.05 -13.43 4.49
CA LYS A 124 -6.28 -13.99 3.15
C LYS A 124 -7.38 -13.29 2.37
N LEU A 125 -8.35 -12.68 3.06
CA LEU A 125 -9.50 -11.99 2.48
C LEU A 125 -10.25 -12.83 1.44
N ASP A 126 -10.42 -14.13 1.71
CA ASP A 126 -11.00 -15.08 0.76
C ASP A 126 -12.40 -14.65 0.30
N GLY A 127 -12.64 -14.71 -1.01
CA GLY A 127 -13.93 -14.34 -1.61
C GLY A 127 -14.12 -12.83 -1.84
N LEU A 128 -13.21 -11.97 -1.39
CA LEU A 128 -13.30 -10.53 -1.65
C LEU A 128 -12.69 -10.15 -2.99
N ILE A 129 -13.42 -9.33 -3.76
CA ILE A 129 -13.02 -8.87 -5.09
C ILE A 129 -12.58 -7.41 -5.00
N PRO A 130 -11.37 -7.06 -5.46
CA PRO A 130 -10.89 -5.68 -5.38
C PRO A 130 -11.65 -4.76 -6.32
N LEU A 131 -12.17 -3.63 -5.81
CA LEU A 131 -12.87 -2.63 -6.62
C LEU A 131 -12.04 -1.39 -6.92
N ARG A 132 -11.38 -0.79 -5.92
CA ARG A 132 -10.43 0.34 -6.08
C ARG A 132 -9.80 0.74 -4.76
N SER A 133 -8.80 1.62 -4.82
CA SER A 133 -8.29 2.33 -3.65
C SER A 133 -8.77 3.80 -3.64
N LEU A 134 -8.96 4.36 -2.45
CA LEU A 134 -9.33 5.76 -2.22
C LEU A 134 -8.54 6.31 -1.03
N THR A 135 -8.08 7.56 -1.10
CA THR A 135 -7.50 8.25 0.06
C THR A 135 -8.58 9.12 0.69
N ALA A 136 -8.87 8.89 1.98
CA ALA A 136 -9.71 9.77 2.78
C ALA A 136 -8.81 10.68 3.63
N PHE A 137 -9.09 11.98 3.62
CA PHE A 137 -8.52 12.95 4.56
C PHE A 137 -9.30 12.93 5.89
N ALA A 138 -9.37 11.75 6.48
CA ALA A 138 -10.05 11.45 7.73
C ALA A 138 -9.38 10.27 8.44
N GLY A 139 -9.47 10.26 9.78
CA GLY A 139 -9.09 9.11 10.59
C GLY A 139 -10.11 7.96 10.48
N THR A 140 -9.74 6.78 10.97
CA THR A 140 -10.59 5.58 10.92
C THR A 140 -11.91 5.77 11.66
N ALA A 141 -11.92 6.49 12.78
CA ALA A 141 -13.13 6.75 13.56
C ALA A 141 -14.21 7.50 12.75
N ALA A 142 -13.82 8.51 11.96
CA ALA A 142 -14.73 9.25 11.10
C ALA A 142 -15.23 8.39 9.92
N ILE A 143 -14.39 7.49 9.39
CA ILE A 143 -14.77 6.53 8.34
C ILE A 143 -15.78 5.52 8.87
N GLU A 144 -15.54 4.93 10.04
CA GLU A 144 -16.46 4.02 10.71
C GLU A 144 -17.80 4.70 11.03
N ALA A 145 -17.76 5.97 11.49
CA ALA A 145 -18.98 6.75 11.74
C ALA A 145 -19.76 7.02 10.45
N ALA A 146 -19.09 7.32 9.34
CA ALA A 146 -19.74 7.49 8.04
C ALA A 146 -20.29 6.16 7.49
N ALA A 147 -19.60 5.05 7.74
CA ALA A 147 -20.04 3.70 7.39
C ALA A 147 -21.22 3.20 8.24
N GLY A 148 -21.36 3.70 9.46
CA GLY A 148 -22.28 3.16 10.45
C GLY A 148 -21.84 1.79 11.00
N ALA A 149 -20.58 1.42 10.80
CA ALA A 149 -20.02 0.11 11.17
C ALA A 149 -18.57 0.25 11.64
N LYS A 150 -18.13 -0.68 12.50
CA LYS A 150 -16.77 -0.74 13.04
C LYS A 150 -15.92 -1.75 12.27
N ALA A 151 -14.61 -1.53 12.25
CA ALA A 151 -13.68 -2.49 11.67
C ALA A 151 -13.69 -3.79 12.48
N ASN A 152 -13.72 -4.92 11.79
CA ASN A 152 -13.53 -6.25 12.38
C ASN A 152 -12.03 -6.48 12.69
N PRO A 153 -11.65 -7.62 13.32
CA PRO A 153 -10.24 -7.92 13.63
C PRO A 153 -9.30 -7.97 12.43
N ASP A 154 -9.81 -8.21 11.22
CA ASP A 154 -9.05 -8.19 9.96
C ASP A 154 -8.93 -6.77 9.35
N GLY A 155 -9.47 -5.75 10.03
CA GLY A 155 -9.41 -4.35 9.60
C GLY A 155 -10.45 -3.98 8.54
N LEU A 156 -11.49 -4.80 8.35
CA LEU A 156 -12.57 -4.56 7.39
C LEU A 156 -13.78 -3.90 8.04
N VAL A 157 -14.28 -2.83 7.42
CA VAL A 157 -15.61 -2.28 7.69
C VAL A 157 -16.57 -2.77 6.62
N GLU A 158 -17.60 -3.53 7.00
CA GLU A 158 -18.61 -4.04 6.06
C GLU A 158 -19.80 -3.08 5.97
N ILE A 159 -20.28 -2.87 4.75
CA ILE A 159 -21.37 -1.95 4.44
C ILE A 159 -22.29 -2.59 3.42
N ASP A 160 -23.55 -2.76 3.79
CA ASP A 160 -24.58 -3.18 2.85
C ASP A 160 -25.08 -1.98 2.06
N ALA A 161 -24.87 -2.02 0.74
CA ALA A 161 -25.38 -1.03 -0.19
C ALA A 161 -26.41 -1.66 -1.12
N SER A 162 -27.22 -0.84 -1.78
CA SER A 162 -28.19 -1.29 -2.80
C SER A 162 -27.53 -2.04 -3.98
N THR A 163 -26.22 -1.91 -4.12
CA THR A 163 -25.40 -2.53 -5.17
C THR A 163 -24.68 -3.79 -4.72
N GLY A 164 -24.83 -4.23 -3.47
CA GLY A 164 -24.08 -5.33 -2.85
C GLY A 164 -23.32 -4.91 -1.60
N THR A 165 -22.65 -5.85 -0.95
CA THR A 165 -21.85 -5.58 0.27
C THR A 165 -20.44 -5.11 -0.10
N LEU A 166 -20.09 -3.91 0.35
CA LEU A 166 -18.75 -3.35 0.27
C LEU A 166 -17.98 -3.72 1.54
N CYS A 167 -16.71 -4.05 1.39
CA CYS A 167 -15.77 -4.23 2.49
C CYS A 167 -14.65 -3.19 2.35
N LEU A 168 -14.53 -2.29 3.32
CA LEU A 168 -13.51 -1.26 3.36
C LEU A 168 -12.33 -1.75 4.22
N LEU A 169 -11.21 -2.07 3.58
CA LEU A 169 -9.96 -2.37 4.27
C LEU A 169 -9.20 -1.07 4.54
N LEU A 170 -9.07 -0.71 5.81
CA LEU A 170 -8.51 0.57 6.23
C LEU A 170 -7.00 0.47 6.49
N SER A 171 -6.25 1.43 5.97
CA SER A 171 -4.80 1.53 6.12
C SER A 171 -4.41 2.94 6.56
N VAL A 172 -4.13 3.11 7.85
CA VAL A 172 -3.78 4.41 8.44
C VAL A 172 -2.44 4.88 7.89
N GLN A 173 -2.41 6.10 7.33
CA GLN A 173 -1.21 6.72 6.78
C GLN A 173 -0.60 7.72 7.77
N ASP A 174 -1.46 8.48 8.44
CA ASP A 174 -1.20 9.34 9.59
C ASP A 174 -2.53 9.71 10.28
N ASP A 175 -2.47 10.57 11.30
CA ASP A 175 -3.63 10.98 12.12
C ASP A 175 -4.78 11.60 11.31
N ALA A 176 -4.51 12.10 10.11
CA ALA A 176 -5.48 12.81 9.28
C ALA A 176 -5.77 12.12 7.94
N GLN A 177 -5.07 11.01 7.61
CA GLN A 177 -5.20 10.34 6.32
C GLN A 177 -5.28 8.83 6.47
N THR A 178 -6.28 8.25 5.82
CA THR A 178 -6.48 6.81 5.73
C THR A 178 -6.61 6.40 4.26
N LEU A 179 -5.82 5.42 3.85
CA LEU A 179 -6.01 4.73 2.57
C LEU A 179 -7.08 3.66 2.77
N ILE A 180 -8.06 3.62 1.86
CA ILE A 180 -9.17 2.69 1.87
C ILE A 180 -9.05 1.81 0.63
N HIS A 181 -8.85 0.50 0.82
CA HIS A 181 -9.05 -0.46 -0.26
C HIS A 181 -10.50 -0.94 -0.22
N VAL A 182 -11.25 -0.61 -1.26
CA VAL A 182 -12.65 -1.00 -1.42
C VAL A 182 -12.68 -2.36 -2.09
N LEU A 183 -13.27 -3.33 -1.42
CA LEU A 183 -13.48 -4.70 -1.88
C LEU A 183 -14.99 -5.00 -1.92
N LEU A 184 -15.38 -6.05 -2.64
CA LEU A 184 -16.76 -6.50 -2.81
C LEU A 184 -16.87 -7.97 -2.39
N LYS A 185 -17.98 -8.37 -1.75
CA LYS A 185 -18.26 -9.79 -1.46
C LYS A 185 -18.73 -10.59 -2.68
N ASP A 186 -19.32 -9.92 -3.65
CA ASP A 186 -19.90 -10.55 -4.84
C ASP A 186 -19.24 -10.01 -6.11
N ASP A 187 -19.14 -10.85 -7.15
CA ASP A 187 -18.75 -10.41 -8.48
C ASP A 187 -19.91 -9.64 -9.10
N LEU A 188 -19.84 -8.33 -8.96
CA LEU A 188 -20.83 -7.41 -9.47
C LEU A 188 -20.55 -7.13 -10.95
N GLY A 189 -21.55 -7.32 -11.80
CA GLY A 189 -21.47 -6.86 -13.20
C GLY A 189 -21.09 -5.36 -13.29
N PRO A 190 -20.57 -4.87 -14.44
CA PRO A 190 -19.93 -3.57 -14.54
C PRO A 190 -20.76 -2.37 -14.01
N ALA A 191 -22.07 -2.39 -14.23
CA ALA A 191 -22.97 -1.34 -13.74
C ALA A 191 -23.05 -1.28 -12.21
N ALA A 192 -23.11 -2.45 -11.54
CA ALA A 192 -23.16 -2.54 -10.10
C ALA A 192 -21.80 -2.20 -9.46
N ALA A 193 -20.68 -2.57 -10.09
CA ALA A 193 -19.34 -2.13 -9.68
C ALA A 193 -19.17 -0.60 -9.74
N ILE A 194 -19.69 0.07 -10.78
CA ILE A 194 -19.71 1.54 -10.87
C ILE A 194 -20.55 2.13 -9.74
N GLY A 195 -21.72 1.55 -9.46
CA GLY A 195 -22.58 1.96 -8.36
C GLY A 195 -21.88 1.85 -7.00
N ALA A 196 -21.26 0.71 -6.72
CA ALA A 196 -20.46 0.48 -5.51
C ALA A 196 -19.31 1.50 -5.39
N SER A 197 -18.62 1.80 -6.50
CA SER A 197 -17.56 2.81 -6.48
C SER A 197 -18.08 4.21 -6.14
N ARG A 198 -19.32 4.56 -6.53
CA ARG A 198 -19.94 5.84 -6.17
C ARG A 198 -20.34 5.88 -4.71
N VAL A 199 -20.84 4.77 -4.17
CA VAL A 199 -21.14 4.63 -2.73
C VAL A 199 -19.88 4.84 -1.90
N ALA A 200 -18.77 4.18 -2.26
CA ALA A 200 -17.50 4.36 -1.56
C ALA A 200 -16.98 5.81 -1.60
N GLU A 201 -17.12 6.49 -2.74
CA GLU A 201 -16.75 7.91 -2.88
C GLU A 201 -17.65 8.85 -2.06
N SER A 202 -18.96 8.56 -1.98
CA SER A 202 -19.88 9.31 -1.13
C SER A 202 -19.54 9.15 0.35
N LEU A 203 -19.22 7.93 0.79
CA LEU A 203 -18.80 7.63 2.15
C LEU A 203 -17.52 8.35 2.51
N ARG A 204 -16.51 8.33 1.62
CA ARG A 204 -15.26 9.08 1.79
C ARG A 204 -15.53 10.55 2.09
N ARG A 205 -16.40 11.20 1.31
CA ARG A 205 -16.78 12.61 1.49
C ARG A 205 -17.47 12.86 2.82
N GLN A 206 -18.40 11.98 3.20
CA GLN A 206 -19.08 12.06 4.49
C GLN A 206 -18.10 11.95 5.66
N ALA A 207 -17.14 11.02 5.60
CA ALA A 207 -16.09 10.86 6.61
C ALA A 207 -15.23 12.13 6.74
N GLU A 208 -14.81 12.71 5.62
CA GLU A 208 -14.04 13.97 5.60
C GLU A 208 -14.83 15.15 6.19
N ASP A 209 -16.13 15.22 5.95
CA ASP A 209 -16.98 16.27 6.52
C ASP A 209 -17.24 16.08 8.02
N LEU A 210 -17.30 14.82 8.50
CA LEU A 210 -17.34 14.53 9.94
C LEU A 210 -16.04 14.93 10.62
N GLN A 211 -14.89 14.57 10.05
CA GLN A 211 -13.56 14.95 10.56
C GLN A 211 -13.42 16.47 10.70
N LYS A 212 -13.83 17.23 9.68
CA LYS A 212 -13.79 18.71 9.73
C LYS A 212 -14.64 19.28 10.86
N LYS A 213 -15.83 18.73 11.09
CA LYS A 213 -16.74 19.18 12.17
C LYS A 213 -16.20 18.86 13.55
N GLU A 214 -15.47 17.77 13.71
CA GLU A 214 -14.82 17.40 14.96
C GLU A 214 -13.65 18.35 15.28
N ILE A 215 -12.80 18.66 14.28
CA ILE A 215 -11.68 19.61 14.44
C ILE A 215 -12.15 21.03 14.74
N ALA A 216 -13.36 21.40 14.29
CA ALA A 216 -13.93 22.73 14.50
C ALA A 216 -14.56 22.93 15.90
N ARG A 217 -14.61 21.89 16.74
CA ARG A 217 -15.14 21.95 18.12
C ARG A 217 -14.01 22.08 19.13
#